data_AF-A0A1H9ZK90-F1
#
_entry.id   AF-A0A1H9ZK90-F1
#
_cell.length_a   1.000
_cell.length_b   1.000
_cell.length_c   1.000
_cell.angle_alpha   90.00
_cell.angle_beta   90.00
_cell.angle_gamma   90.00
#
_symmetry.space_group_name_H-M   'P 1'
#
loop_
_entity.id
_entity.type
_entity.pdbx_description
1 polymer ?
#
loop_
_entity_poly.entity_id
_entity_poly.type
_entity_poly.pdbx_seq_one_letter_code
_entity_poly.pdbx_strand_id
1 'polypeptide(L)'
;MGDTLYLTSYQRSCDVPLGLNFNQIQCFVLLALVAQITGHKAGKAYHKIVNAHIYENQLELMRDVQLKREPFESPSLTINPDIKTLEDIETWVSTDDFEVHGYQCHEAIKYPFAV
;
A
#
# COMPACT_ATOMS: atom_id res chain seq x y z
N MET A 1 -1.83 -2.24 -26.46
CA MET A 1 -1.26 -3.40 -25.73
C MET A 1 0.24 -3.17 -25.69
N GLY A 2 0.82 -3.14 -24.50
CA GLY A 2 2.25 -2.87 -24.30
C GLY A 2 2.70 -3.52 -23.00
N ASP A 3 4.00 -3.44 -22.73
CA ASP A 3 4.68 -4.13 -21.62
C ASP A 3 4.36 -3.54 -20.24
N THR A 4 3.17 -2.96 -20.03
CA THR A 4 2.77 -2.30 -18.78
C THR A 4 1.59 -3.04 -18.17
N LEU A 5 1.78 -3.54 -16.95
CA LEU A 5 0.75 -4.18 -16.15
C LEU A 5 -0.01 -3.12 -15.32
N TYR A 6 -1.32 -3.24 -15.23
CA TYR A 6 -2.17 -2.41 -14.39
C TYR A 6 -2.96 -3.29 -13.43
N LEU A 7 -3.25 -2.80 -12.23
CA LEU A 7 -4.03 -3.52 -11.23
C LEU A 7 -5.31 -2.75 -10.91
N THR A 8 -6.43 -3.46 -10.77
CA THR A 8 -7.65 -2.90 -10.17
C THR A 8 -8.09 -3.78 -9.02
N SER A 9 -8.22 -3.18 -7.84
CA SER A 9 -8.74 -3.81 -6.63
C SER A 9 -10.10 -3.20 -6.29
N TYR A 10 -11.03 -4.02 -5.80
CA TYR A 10 -12.34 -3.58 -5.32
C TYR A 10 -12.50 -3.98 -3.86
N GLN A 11 -12.71 -3.00 -2.99
CA GLN A 11 -12.94 -3.20 -1.56
C GLN A 11 -14.37 -2.80 -1.22
N ARG A 12 -15.15 -3.79 -0.77
CA ARG A 12 -16.56 -3.58 -0.39
C ARG A 12 -16.75 -2.64 0.80
N SER A 13 -15.76 -2.59 1.71
CA SER A 13 -15.85 -1.90 3.00
C SER A 13 -14.44 -1.54 3.46
N CYS A 14 -14.18 -0.27 3.72
CA CYS A 14 -12.85 0.25 4.05
C CYS A 14 -12.91 1.22 5.25
N ASP A 15 -12.33 0.78 6.36
CA ASP A 15 -11.92 1.65 7.47
C ASP A 15 -10.80 2.57 6.95
N VAL A 16 -11.09 3.86 6.80
CA VAL A 16 -10.17 4.83 6.20
C VAL A 16 -8.94 5.11 7.08
N PRO A 17 -9.06 5.35 8.40
CA PRO A 17 -7.90 5.62 9.23
C PRO A 17 -6.93 4.44 9.40
N LEU A 18 -7.44 3.20 9.39
CA LEU A 18 -6.61 2.01 9.59
C LEU A 18 -6.49 1.17 8.31
N GLY A 19 -7.59 0.55 7.86
CA GLY A 19 -7.59 -0.46 6.82
C GLY A 19 -7.02 0.03 5.49
N LEU A 20 -7.45 1.22 5.04
CA LEU A 20 -7.03 1.81 3.77
C LEU A 20 -5.51 1.90 3.65
N ASN A 21 -4.84 2.38 4.70
CA ASN A 21 -3.41 2.64 4.69
C ASN A 21 -2.59 1.36 4.43
N PHE A 22 -3.06 0.22 4.92
CA PHE A 22 -2.43 -1.08 4.64
C PHE A 22 -2.89 -1.65 3.29
N ASN A 23 -4.18 -1.59 2.96
CA ASN A 23 -4.72 -2.22 1.76
C ASN A 23 -4.23 -1.57 0.46
N GLN A 24 -4.07 -0.25 0.42
CA GLN A 24 -3.56 0.42 -0.78
C GLN A 24 -2.09 0.06 -1.05
N ILE A 25 -1.25 -0.01 0.00
CA ILE A 25 0.16 -0.38 -0.14
C ILE A 25 0.29 -1.83 -0.59
N GLN A 26 -0.52 -2.74 -0.04
CA GLN A 26 -0.57 -4.14 -0.50
C GLN A 26 -0.87 -4.23 -2.00
N CYS A 27 -1.82 -3.43 -2.51
CA CYS A 27 -2.13 -3.39 -3.95
C CYS A 27 -0.96 -2.87 -4.80
N PHE A 28 -0.22 -1.87 -4.31
CA PHE A 28 0.92 -1.30 -5.02
C PHE A 28 2.10 -2.27 -5.08
N VAL A 29 2.42 -2.91 -3.95
CA VAL A 29 3.48 -3.92 -3.86
C VAL A 29 3.13 -5.14 -4.70
N LEU A 30 1.87 -5.60 -4.67
CA LEU A 30 1.42 -6.71 -5.50
C LEU A 30 1.58 -6.41 -6.99
N LEU A 31 1.20 -5.21 -7.44
CA LEU A 31 1.40 -4.81 -8.84
C LEU A 31 2.88 -4.79 -9.21
N ALA A 32 3.74 -4.23 -8.35
CA ALA A 32 5.17 -4.17 -8.59
C ALA A 32 5.81 -5.56 -8.70
N LEU A 33 5.49 -6.46 -7.76
CA LEU A 33 5.98 -7.84 -7.75
C LEU A 33 5.50 -8.64 -8.97
N VAL A 34 4.19 -8.62 -9.26
CA VAL A 34 3.64 -9.37 -10.39
C VAL A 34 4.18 -8.84 -11.70
N ALA A 35 4.35 -7.52 -11.84
CA ALA A 35 4.99 -6.95 -13.02
C ALA A 35 6.42 -7.47 -13.18
N GLN A 36 7.23 -7.48 -12.12
CA GLN A 36 8.60 -7.97 -12.16
C GLN A 36 8.70 -9.45 -12.59
N ILE A 37 7.97 -10.35 -11.93
CA ILE A 37 8.07 -11.80 -12.20
C ILE A 37 7.45 -12.22 -13.53
N THR A 38 6.65 -11.34 -14.15
CA THR A 38 6.06 -11.58 -15.47
C THR A 38 6.77 -10.81 -16.59
N GLY A 39 7.85 -10.07 -16.28
CA GLY A 39 8.60 -9.30 -17.28
C GLY A 39 7.90 -8.04 -17.78
N HIS A 40 6.96 -7.49 -17.03
CA HIS A 40 6.24 -6.25 -17.34
C HIS A 40 6.73 -5.07 -16.49
N LYS A 41 6.39 -3.86 -16.92
CA LYS A 41 6.52 -2.61 -16.16
C LYS A 41 5.27 -2.40 -15.32
N ALA A 42 5.43 -2.04 -14.04
CA ALA A 42 4.31 -1.65 -13.21
C ALA A 42 3.74 -0.30 -13.69
N GLY A 43 2.45 -0.29 -14.00
CA GLY A 43 1.68 0.90 -14.33
C GLY A 43 1.00 1.49 -13.11
N LYS A 44 -0.31 1.76 -13.24
CA LYS A 44 -1.14 2.27 -12.14
C LYS A 44 -1.94 1.16 -11.48
N ALA A 45 -1.99 1.20 -10.15
CA ALA A 45 -2.95 0.45 -9.36
C ALA A 45 -4.16 1.33 -9.03
N TYR A 46 -5.36 0.83 -9.30
CA TYR A 46 -6.62 1.49 -8.97
C TYR A 46 -7.28 0.74 -7.81
N HIS A 47 -7.42 1.39 -6.66
CA HIS A 47 -8.09 0.82 -5.51
C HIS A 47 -9.49 1.46 -5.37
N LYS A 48 -10.52 0.68 -5.67
CA LYS A 48 -11.91 1.12 -5.71
C LYS A 48 -12.62 0.73 -4.42
N ILE A 49 -13.14 1.72 -3.71
CA ILE A 49 -13.81 1.52 -2.42
C ILE A 49 -15.30 1.74 -2.61
N VAL A 50 -16.11 0.78 -2.17
CA VAL A 50 -17.58 0.87 -2.24
C VAL A 50 -18.13 1.65 -1.04
N ASN A 51 -17.79 1.20 0.18
CA ASN A 51 -18.15 1.88 1.42
C ASN A 51 -16.86 2.34 2.13
N ALA A 52 -16.53 3.62 1.99
CA ALA A 52 -15.48 4.28 2.74
C ALA A 52 -16.08 4.90 4.01
N HIS A 53 -15.52 4.55 5.17
CA HIS A 53 -16.05 5.03 6.46
C HIS A 53 -14.94 5.29 7.47
N ILE A 54 -15.27 6.09 8.47
CA ILE A 54 -14.47 6.40 9.66
C ILE A 54 -15.32 6.00 10.85
N TYR A 55 -14.78 5.22 11.79
CA TYR A 55 -15.49 4.92 13.03
C TYR A 55 -15.53 6.16 13.94
N GLU A 56 -16.59 6.30 14.73
CA GLU A 56 -16.80 7.49 15.57
C GLU A 56 -15.63 7.75 16.53
N ASN A 57 -15.09 6.70 17.13
CA ASN A 57 -13.93 6.76 18.03
C ASN A 57 -12.60 7.12 17.32
N GLN A 58 -12.57 7.14 15.98
CA GLN A 58 -11.41 7.55 15.18
C GLN A 58 -11.56 8.99 14.64
N LEU A 59 -12.77 9.57 14.68
CA LEU A 59 -13.10 10.80 13.98
C LEU A 59 -12.30 12.01 14.48
N GLU A 60 -12.15 12.19 15.79
CA GLU A 60 -11.42 13.32 16.36
C GLU A 60 -9.94 13.28 15.96
N LEU A 61 -9.29 12.12 16.08
CA LEU A 61 -7.89 11.94 15.65
C LEU A 61 -7.72 12.21 14.16
N MET A 62 -8.66 11.74 13.32
CA MET A 62 -8.60 11.98 11.89
C MET A 62 -8.76 13.47 11.55
N ARG A 63 -9.80 14.12 12.08
CA ARG A 63 -10.15 15.53 11.78
C ARG A 63 -9.12 16.53 12.33
N ASP A 64 -8.70 16.34 13.58
CA ASP A 64 -7.98 17.37 14.32
C ASP A 64 -6.46 17.12 14.33
N VAL A 65 -6.01 15.90 14.03
CA VAL A 65 -4.58 15.56 13.99
C VAL A 65 -4.13 15.18 12.58
N GLN A 66 -4.67 14.10 11.99
CA GLN A 66 -4.18 13.60 10.70
C GLN A 66 -4.41 14.60 9.56
N LEU A 67 -5.60 15.16 9.44
CA LEU A 67 -5.95 16.11 8.38
C LEU A 67 -5.32 17.51 8.56
N LYS A 68 -4.58 17.74 9.65
CA LYS A 68 -3.83 18.98 9.89
C LYS A 68 -2.34 18.86 9.53
N ARG A 69 -1.88 17.67 9.14
CA ARG A 69 -0.49 17.42 8.76
C ARG A 69 -0.29 17.69 7.28
N GLU A 70 0.76 18.43 6.96
CA GLU A 70 1.23 18.57 5.57
C GLU A 70 1.94 17.28 5.13
N PRO A 71 1.58 16.68 3.98
CA PRO A 71 2.25 15.50 3.46
C PRO A 71 3.74 15.75 3.18
N PHE A 72 4.59 14.78 3.49
CA PHE A 72 5.97 14.74 2.99
C PHE A 72 6.02 14.19 1.56
N GLU A 73 7.19 14.29 0.94
CA GLU A 73 7.48 13.64 -0.34
C GLU A 73 7.24 12.12 -0.25
N SER A 74 6.78 11.53 -1.34
CA SER A 74 6.48 10.10 -1.39
C SER A 74 7.75 9.26 -1.30
N PRO A 75 7.76 8.15 -0.54
CA PRO A 75 8.88 7.21 -0.54
C PRO A 75 8.96 6.45 -1.86
N SER A 76 10.06 5.76 -2.09
CA SER A 76 10.20 4.76 -3.14
C SER A 76 10.44 3.36 -2.55
N LEU A 77 10.07 2.33 -3.31
CA LEU A 77 10.29 0.93 -2.98
C LEU A 77 11.22 0.31 -4.02
N THR A 78 12.29 -0.33 -3.56
CA THR A 78 13.15 -1.20 -4.36
C THR A 78 12.85 -2.64 -4.00
N ILE A 79 12.67 -3.49 -5.01
CA ILE A 79 12.46 -4.93 -4.86
C ILE A 79 13.72 -5.63 -5.35
N ASN A 80 14.20 -6.64 -4.62
CA ASN A 80 15.34 -7.45 -5.03
C ASN A 80 15.14 -7.95 -6.48
N PRO A 81 16.04 -7.59 -7.42
CA PRO A 81 15.89 -7.99 -8.80
C PRO A 81 15.99 -9.51 -9.00
N ASP A 82 16.56 -10.27 -8.06
CA ASP A 82 16.71 -11.72 -8.18
C ASP A 82 15.38 -12.49 -7.99
N ILE A 83 14.32 -11.82 -7.55
CA ILE A 83 12.97 -12.37 -7.50
C ILE A 83 12.42 -12.45 -8.93
N LYS A 84 12.35 -13.64 -9.52
CA LYS A 84 11.97 -13.84 -10.93
C LYS A 84 10.66 -14.60 -11.12
N THR A 85 10.23 -15.37 -10.13
CA THR A 85 9.11 -16.30 -10.25
C THR A 85 8.20 -16.24 -9.02
N LEU A 86 7.02 -16.85 -9.13
CA LEU A 86 6.14 -17.04 -7.97
C LEU A 86 6.79 -17.99 -6.94
N GLU A 87 7.51 -19.01 -7.40
CA GLU A 87 8.22 -19.96 -6.53
C GLU A 87 9.26 -19.25 -5.66
N ASP A 88 9.99 -18.26 -6.19
CA ASP A 88 10.93 -17.45 -5.40
C ASP A 88 10.22 -16.78 -4.21
N ILE A 89 9.07 -16.15 -4.49
CA ILE A 89 8.24 -15.46 -3.49
C ILE A 89 7.76 -16.42 -2.40
N GLU A 90 7.41 -17.66 -2.77
CA GLU A 90 6.88 -18.66 -1.84
C GLU A 90 7.96 -19.42 -1.05
N THR A 91 9.23 -19.35 -1.45
CA THR A 91 10.29 -20.23 -0.91
C THR A 91 11.37 -19.51 -0.13
N TRP A 92 11.99 -18.47 -0.69
CA TRP A 92 13.19 -17.86 -0.09
C TRP A 92 13.06 -16.35 0.13
N VAL A 93 12.16 -15.68 -0.58
CA VAL A 93 11.95 -14.24 -0.41
C VAL A 93 11.53 -13.91 1.01
N SER A 94 12.13 -12.86 1.54
CA SER A 94 11.92 -12.37 2.89
C SER A 94 11.67 -10.85 2.87
N THR A 95 11.40 -10.27 4.05
CA THR A 95 11.27 -8.82 4.16
C THR A 95 12.56 -8.07 3.85
N ASP A 96 13.72 -8.73 3.94
CA ASP A 96 15.03 -8.11 3.68
C ASP A 96 15.29 -7.88 2.18
N ASP A 97 14.48 -8.49 1.31
CA ASP A 97 14.51 -8.31 -0.15
C ASP A 97 13.78 -7.05 -0.63
N PHE A 98 13.33 -6.22 0.30
CA PHE A 98 12.58 -5.00 0.04
C PHE A 98 13.22 -3.82 0.78
N GLU A 99 13.51 -2.75 0.05
CA GLU A 99 14.06 -1.53 0.64
C GLU A 99 13.14 -0.34 0.36
N VAL A 100 12.78 0.38 1.43
CA VAL A 100 12.00 1.62 1.33
C VAL A 100 12.94 2.80 1.51
N HIS A 101 13.04 3.65 0.49
CA HIS A 101 13.92 4.82 0.52
C HIS A 101 13.14 6.11 0.71
N GLY A 102 13.74 7.06 1.43
CA GLY A 102 13.18 8.41 1.59
C GLY A 102 11.89 8.46 2.40
N TYR A 103 11.55 7.41 3.15
CA TYR A 103 10.34 7.41 3.97
C TYR A 103 10.48 8.39 5.14
N GLN A 104 9.66 9.44 5.09
CA GLN A 104 9.47 10.39 6.16
C GLN A 104 8.03 10.27 6.66
N CYS A 105 7.86 10.27 7.98
CA CYS A 105 6.56 10.21 8.60
C CYS A 105 6.46 11.19 9.77
N HIS A 106 5.25 11.68 9.99
CA HIS A 106 4.90 12.38 11.22
C HIS A 106 4.82 11.39 12.38
N GLU A 107 4.73 11.90 13.62
CA GLU A 107 4.53 11.05 14.79
C GLU A 107 3.33 10.10 14.62
N ALA A 108 3.49 8.85 15.05
CA ALA A 108 2.45 7.85 14.89
C ALA A 108 1.16 8.24 15.62
N ILE A 109 0.01 8.05 14.97
CA ILE A 109 -1.31 8.20 15.60
C ILE A 109 -1.80 6.81 15.98
N LYS A 110 -2.11 6.62 17.25
CA LYS A 110 -2.68 5.37 17.75
C LYS A 110 -4.21 5.41 17.65
N TYR A 111 -4.74 5.08 16.48
CA TYR A 111 -6.18 4.94 16.29
C TYR A 111 -6.72 3.76 17.12
N PRO A 112 -7.89 3.89 17.75
CA PRO A 112 -8.56 2.76 18.38
C PRO A 112 -9.05 1.78 17.32
N PHE A 113 -8.90 0.48 17.61
CA PHE A 113 -9.52 -0.56 16.80
C PHE A 113 -11.01 -0.64 17.14
N ALA A 114 -11.87 -0.69 16.13
CA ALA A 114 -13.28 -0.98 16.33
C ALA A 114 -13.48 -2.50 16.38
N VAL A 115 -14.20 -2.98 17.39
CA VAL A 115 -14.61 -4.38 17.53
C VAL A 115 -16.05 -4.52 17.04
#